data_AF-A0A544YAJ6-F1
#
_entry.id   AF-A0A544YAJ6-F1
#
_cell.length_a   1.000
_cell.length_b   1.000
_cell.length_c   1.000
_cell.angle_alpha   90.00
_cell.angle_beta   90.00
_cell.angle_gamma   90.00
#
_symmetry.space_group_name_H-M   'P 1'
#
loop_
_entity.id
_entity.type
_entity.pdbx_description
1 polymer ?
#
loop_
_entity_poly.entity_id
_entity_poly.type
_entity_poly.pdbx_seq_one_letter_code
_entity_poly.pdbx_strand_id
1 'polypeptide(L)'
;MRVFDSNWMQIADYLQRDDRIVLPVGSTEQHGYLSLGTDALLAERVSVEAAEPLGVPVLPVLPFGMAPYFVEYPGSMSLRMSTYIEVIRDLLDCLASQGFRRIAVINGHGGNAPVAGLIREWVCAPRDERVEVLFHSWYNAPKTAEAASRFDDDQFHGSWLENFAWTRVAGAEIPGGSAPVLPRSLADNVTAREMRELSPDGSLGGAYQRSDEDMQVVWDAGVAEVRELLEKGWLDQ
;
A
#
# COMPACT_ATOMS: atom_id res chain seq x y z
N MET A 1 2.54 16.92 4.26
CA MET A 1 1.91 17.35 5.54
C MET A 1 1.13 16.18 6.10
N ARG A 2 1.39 15.69 7.32
CA ARG A 2 0.58 14.60 7.89
C ARG A 2 -0.66 15.17 8.57
N VAL A 3 -1.83 14.56 8.34
CA VAL A 3 -3.10 15.05 8.91
C VAL A 3 -3.11 14.94 10.45
N PHE A 4 -2.50 13.91 11.04
CA PHE A 4 -2.38 13.78 12.50
C PHE A 4 -1.53 14.88 13.16
N ASP A 5 -0.68 15.56 12.39
CA ASP A 5 0.13 16.68 12.88
C ASP A 5 -0.54 18.04 12.62
N SER A 6 -1.80 18.04 12.16
CA SER A 6 -2.55 19.21 11.76
C SER A 6 -3.86 19.35 12.54
N ASN A 7 -4.33 20.59 12.72
CA ASN A 7 -5.70 20.86 13.12
C ASN A 7 -6.60 21.11 11.89
N TRP A 8 -7.93 21.09 12.07
CA TRP A 8 -8.86 21.23 10.94
C TRP A 8 -8.78 22.59 10.23
N MET A 9 -8.32 23.65 10.91
CA MET A 9 -8.20 24.99 10.33
C MET A 9 -7.02 25.05 9.35
N GLN A 10 -5.91 24.38 9.66
CA GLN A 10 -4.78 24.26 8.75
C GLN A 10 -5.16 23.49 7.46
N ILE A 11 -6.04 22.48 7.58
CA ILE A 11 -6.57 21.76 6.42
C ILE A 11 -7.53 22.64 5.62
N ALA A 12 -8.40 23.40 6.28
CA ALA A 12 -9.29 24.36 5.63
C ALA A 12 -8.51 25.46 4.87
N ASP A 13 -7.42 25.96 5.45
CA ASP A 13 -6.51 26.93 4.81
C ASP A 13 -5.78 26.31 3.61
N TYR A 14 -5.38 25.04 3.71
CA TYR A 14 -4.79 24.30 2.58
C TYR A 14 -5.78 24.15 1.42
N LEU A 15 -7.05 23.84 1.70
CA LEU A 15 -8.09 23.67 0.68
C LEU A 15 -8.38 24.95 -0.13
N GLN A 16 -7.98 26.13 0.36
CA GLN A 16 -8.08 27.37 -0.41
C GLN A 16 -7.10 27.44 -1.61
N ARG A 17 -6.07 26.58 -1.64
CA ARG A 17 -4.97 26.64 -2.63
C ARG A 17 -4.77 25.33 -3.39
N ASP A 18 -5.13 24.20 -2.80
CA ASP A 18 -4.96 22.88 -3.40
C ASP A 18 -6.00 21.91 -2.82
N ASP A 19 -6.53 21.03 -3.66
CA ASP A 19 -7.61 20.08 -3.36
C ASP A 19 -7.11 18.62 -3.46
N ARG A 20 -5.79 18.43 -3.53
CA ARG A 20 -5.14 17.12 -3.47
C ARG A 20 -5.08 16.57 -2.06
N ILE A 21 -5.26 15.26 -1.92
CA ILE A 21 -5.00 14.53 -0.67
C ILE A 21 -4.57 13.09 -0.94
N VAL A 22 -3.73 12.54 -0.07
CA VAL A 22 -3.29 11.15 -0.12
C VAL A 22 -3.99 10.31 0.96
N LEU A 23 -4.57 9.19 0.55
CA LEU A 23 -5.12 8.14 1.42
C LEU A 23 -4.24 6.88 1.30
N PRO A 24 -3.31 6.64 2.24
CA PRO A 24 -2.57 5.39 2.27
C PRO A 24 -3.46 4.25 2.76
N VAL A 25 -3.38 3.09 2.12
CA VAL A 25 -4.09 1.87 2.52
C VAL A 25 -3.11 0.69 2.55
N GLY A 26 -3.15 -0.10 3.62
CA GLY A 26 -2.27 -1.26 3.79
C GLY A 26 -3.04 -2.49 4.26
N SER A 27 -2.39 -3.28 5.11
CA SER A 27 -2.92 -4.48 5.77
C SER A 27 -2.19 -4.71 7.10
N THR A 28 -2.78 -5.54 7.94
CA THR A 28 -2.11 -6.14 9.09
C THR A 28 -2.12 -7.64 8.89
N GLU A 29 -1.02 -8.18 8.39
CA GLU A 29 -0.90 -9.58 8.00
C GLU A 29 0.51 -10.12 8.20
N GLN A 30 0.60 -11.45 8.32
CA GLN A 30 1.87 -12.16 8.40
C GLN A 30 2.81 -11.72 7.27
N HIS A 31 4.08 -11.50 7.56
CA HIS A 31 5.14 -11.24 6.58
C HIS A 31 6.39 -12.05 6.93
N GLY A 32 6.16 -13.31 7.29
CA GLY A 32 7.13 -14.19 7.92
C GLY A 32 7.86 -13.56 9.10
N TYR A 33 9.11 -13.13 8.87
CA TYR A 33 9.99 -12.59 9.90
C TYR A 33 9.92 -11.06 10.06
N LEU A 34 9.10 -10.39 9.27
CA LEU A 34 8.91 -8.94 9.30
C LEU A 34 7.73 -8.53 10.18
N SER A 35 7.57 -7.22 10.36
CA SER A 35 6.44 -6.64 11.08
C SER A 35 5.10 -7.09 10.48
N LEU A 36 4.12 -7.40 11.33
CA LEU A 36 2.74 -7.64 10.90
C LEU A 36 2.11 -6.42 10.21
N GLY A 37 2.67 -5.23 10.43
CA GLY A 37 2.20 -3.99 9.81
C GLY A 37 2.97 -3.60 8.56
N THR A 38 3.72 -4.51 7.92
CA THR A 38 4.61 -4.20 6.80
C THR A 38 3.92 -3.39 5.71
N ASP A 39 2.78 -3.85 5.18
CA ASP A 39 2.01 -3.13 4.16
C ASP A 39 1.61 -1.72 4.60
N ALA A 40 1.13 -1.58 5.84
CA ALA A 40 0.69 -0.29 6.38
C ALA A 40 1.86 0.67 6.59
N LEU A 41 2.97 0.18 7.15
CA LEU A 41 4.19 0.96 7.38
C LEU A 41 4.79 1.47 6.06
N LEU A 42 4.85 0.60 5.05
CA LEU A 42 5.40 0.95 3.74
C LEU A 42 4.48 1.93 3.00
N ALA A 43 3.17 1.67 2.95
CA ALA A 43 2.21 2.57 2.32
C ALA A 43 2.18 3.96 2.97
N GLU A 44 2.23 4.05 4.30
CA GLU A 44 2.29 5.34 4.99
C GLU A 44 3.59 6.08 4.63
N ARG A 45 4.73 5.39 4.74
CA ARG A 45 6.03 6.02 4.59
C ARG A 45 6.26 6.52 3.16
N VAL A 46 5.97 5.71 2.14
CA VAL A 46 6.12 6.13 0.73
C VAL A 46 5.20 7.32 0.42
N SER A 47 3.98 7.33 0.97
CA SER A 47 3.02 8.42 0.79
C SER A 47 3.52 9.72 1.40
N VAL A 48 4.07 9.67 2.62
CA VAL A 48 4.60 10.85 3.31
C VAL A 48 5.83 11.40 2.58
N GLU A 49 6.81 10.56 2.24
CA GLU A 49 8.05 10.98 1.57
C GLU A 49 7.79 11.51 0.14
N ALA A 50 6.81 10.95 -0.57
CA ALA A 50 6.42 11.43 -1.89
C ALA A 50 5.68 12.78 -1.83
N ALA A 51 4.77 12.94 -0.87
CA ALA A 51 3.90 14.11 -0.76
C ALA A 51 4.56 15.32 -0.06
N GLU A 52 5.57 15.10 0.78
CA GLU A 52 6.22 16.15 1.58
C GLU A 52 6.73 17.33 0.73
N PRO A 53 7.51 17.12 -0.36
CA PRO A 53 7.97 18.23 -1.20
C PRO A 53 6.85 19.01 -1.91
N LEU A 54 5.68 18.38 -2.06
CA LEU A 54 4.51 18.96 -2.74
C LEU A 54 3.58 19.69 -1.77
N GLY A 55 3.79 19.57 -0.46
CA GLY A 55 2.89 20.12 0.56
C GLY A 55 1.52 19.44 0.61
N VAL A 56 1.33 18.29 -0.05
CA VAL A 56 0.05 17.58 -0.09
C VAL A 56 -0.21 16.89 1.27
N PRO A 57 -1.44 16.98 1.84
CA PRO A 57 -1.81 16.28 3.05
C PRO A 57 -1.87 14.77 2.84
N VAL A 58 -1.40 14.02 3.84
CA VAL A 58 -1.45 12.56 3.89
C VAL A 58 -2.27 12.15 5.11
N LEU A 59 -3.35 11.40 4.86
CA LEU A 59 -4.14 10.79 5.92
C LEU A 59 -3.34 9.71 6.67
N PRO A 60 -3.74 9.36 7.89
CA PRO A 60 -3.26 8.15 8.54
C PRO A 60 -3.52 6.94 7.64
N VAL A 61 -2.60 5.99 7.60
CA VAL A 61 -2.80 4.77 6.83
C VAL A 61 -4.00 3.99 7.37
N LEU A 62 -4.84 3.45 6.49
CA LEU A 62 -5.83 2.45 6.86
C LEU A 62 -5.09 1.12 7.10
N PRO A 63 -4.98 0.65 8.37
CA PRO A 63 -4.04 -0.41 8.72
C PRO A 63 -4.62 -1.82 8.49
N PHE A 64 -5.88 -1.94 8.06
CA PHE A 64 -6.56 -3.21 7.82
C PHE A 64 -7.05 -3.27 6.38
N GLY A 65 -6.70 -4.35 5.70
CA GLY A 65 -7.07 -4.63 4.32
C GLY A 65 -7.77 -5.99 4.18
N MET A 66 -7.69 -6.55 2.97
CA MET A 66 -8.23 -7.87 2.66
C MET A 66 -7.12 -8.92 2.60
N ALA A 67 -6.95 -9.69 3.66
CA ALA A 67 -5.91 -10.73 3.78
C ALA A 67 -6.50 -12.13 4.09
N PRO A 68 -7.60 -12.57 3.43
CA PRO A 68 -8.31 -13.78 3.85
C PRO A 68 -7.44 -15.04 3.77
N TYR A 69 -6.45 -15.08 2.90
CA TYR A 69 -5.50 -16.17 2.73
C TYR A 69 -4.45 -16.29 3.85
N PHE A 70 -4.34 -15.28 4.74
CA PHE A 70 -3.38 -15.29 5.85
C PHE A 70 -4.03 -15.34 7.24
N VAL A 71 -5.34 -15.56 7.35
CA VAL A 71 -6.04 -15.57 8.66
C VAL A 71 -5.67 -16.73 9.59
N GLU A 72 -5.03 -17.78 9.06
CA GLU A 72 -4.48 -18.91 9.84
C GLU A 72 -3.09 -18.58 10.44
N TYR A 73 -2.58 -17.37 10.22
CA TYR A 73 -1.35 -16.87 10.83
C TYR A 73 -1.70 -15.94 11.99
N PRO A 74 -1.26 -16.25 13.23
CA PRO A 74 -1.59 -15.42 14.39
C PRO A 74 -1.17 -13.96 14.22
N GLY A 75 -2.12 -13.05 14.50
CA GLY A 75 -1.92 -11.61 14.36
C GLY A 75 -2.38 -11.04 13.01
N SER A 76 -2.56 -11.88 11.98
CA SER A 76 -3.19 -11.44 10.73
C SER A 76 -4.65 -11.09 10.96
N MET A 77 -5.08 -9.98 10.36
CA MET A 77 -6.46 -9.51 10.36
C MET A 77 -6.92 -9.26 8.94
N SER A 78 -8.17 -9.61 8.66
CA SER A 78 -8.74 -9.45 7.31
C SER A 78 -10.17 -8.91 7.40
N LEU A 79 -10.42 -7.84 6.67
CA LEU A 79 -11.77 -7.35 6.42
C LEU A 79 -12.39 -8.19 5.31
N ARG A 80 -13.71 -8.43 5.42
CA ARG A 80 -14.49 -8.97 4.31
C ARG A 80 -14.49 -7.93 3.19
N MET A 81 -14.56 -8.39 1.94
CA MET A 81 -14.62 -7.50 0.77
C MET A 81 -15.72 -6.45 0.87
N SER A 82 -16.93 -6.84 1.26
CA SER A 82 -18.03 -5.89 1.45
C SER A 82 -17.70 -4.83 2.51
N THR A 83 -17.09 -5.23 3.63
CA THR A 83 -16.72 -4.28 4.69
C THR A 83 -15.62 -3.34 4.23
N TYR A 84 -14.58 -3.84 3.57
CA TYR A 84 -13.49 -3.00 3.07
C TYR A 84 -13.97 -1.99 2.02
N ILE A 85 -14.85 -2.42 1.11
CA ILE A 85 -15.48 -1.56 0.11
C ILE A 85 -16.27 -0.42 0.78
N GLU A 86 -17.10 -0.71 1.77
CA GLU A 86 -17.87 0.33 2.46
C GLU A 86 -16.98 1.30 3.24
N VAL A 87 -15.90 0.83 3.87
CA VAL A 87 -14.92 1.72 4.52
C VAL A 87 -14.30 2.68 3.51
N ILE A 88 -13.83 2.18 2.37
CA ILE A 88 -13.22 3.04 1.34
C ILE A 88 -14.25 4.03 0.79
N ARG A 89 -15.49 3.59 0.55
CA ARG A 89 -16.58 4.45 0.10
C ARG A 89 -16.84 5.59 1.08
N ASP A 90 -16.98 5.29 2.37
CA ASP A 90 -17.19 6.29 3.42
C ASP A 90 -16.05 7.32 3.47
N LEU A 91 -14.79 6.87 3.34
CA LEU A 91 -13.63 7.76 3.33
C LEU A 91 -13.62 8.68 2.10
N LEU A 92 -13.91 8.14 0.91
CA LEU A 92 -13.99 8.95 -0.31
C LEU A 92 -15.14 9.96 -0.24
N ASP A 93 -16.30 9.58 0.29
CA ASP A 93 -17.44 10.48 0.46
C ASP A 93 -17.15 11.58 1.48
N CYS A 94 -16.46 11.26 2.59
CA CYS A 94 -15.98 12.27 3.53
C CYS A 94 -15.06 13.29 2.84
N LEU A 95 -14.06 12.84 2.11
CA LEU A 95 -13.10 13.71 1.42
C LEU A 95 -13.77 14.58 0.36
N ALA A 96 -14.64 14.01 -0.46
CA ALA A 96 -15.40 14.74 -1.45
C ALA A 96 -16.32 15.78 -0.80
N SER A 97 -17.00 15.46 0.30
CA SER A 97 -17.87 16.41 0.99
C SER A 97 -17.13 17.62 1.58
N GLN A 98 -15.84 17.46 1.88
CA GLN A 98 -15.00 18.49 2.49
C GLN A 98 -14.37 19.45 1.46
N GLY A 99 -14.42 19.13 0.17
CA GLY A 99 -13.84 19.95 -0.90
C GLY A 99 -12.62 19.34 -1.58
N PHE A 100 -12.14 18.17 -1.17
CA PHE A 100 -11.08 17.48 -1.92
C PHE A 100 -11.63 16.97 -3.26
N ARG A 101 -10.87 17.17 -4.33
CA ARG A 101 -11.25 16.77 -5.70
C ARG A 101 -10.23 15.86 -6.34
N ARG A 102 -9.01 15.78 -5.81
CA ARG A 102 -7.93 14.96 -6.34
C ARG A 102 -7.41 14.04 -5.25
N ILE A 103 -7.92 12.81 -5.20
CA ILE A 103 -7.63 11.85 -4.13
C ILE A 103 -6.68 10.78 -4.65
N ALA A 104 -5.51 10.63 -4.06
CA ALA A 104 -4.58 9.55 -4.39
C ALA A 104 -4.66 8.46 -3.32
N VAL A 105 -5.17 7.29 -3.69
CA VAL A 105 -5.16 6.08 -2.86
C VAL A 105 -3.87 5.32 -3.14
N ILE A 106 -2.95 5.34 -2.18
CA ILE A 106 -1.64 4.69 -2.29
C ILE A 106 -1.70 3.37 -1.53
N ASN A 107 -1.65 2.27 -2.28
CA ASN A 107 -1.88 0.93 -1.78
C ASN A 107 -0.58 0.18 -1.52
N GLY A 108 -0.44 -0.37 -0.32
CA GLY A 108 0.67 -1.22 0.10
C GLY A 108 0.41 -2.71 -0.01
N HIS A 109 -0.82 -3.15 -0.33
CA HIS A 109 -1.21 -4.56 -0.22
C HIS A 109 -1.90 -5.11 -1.47
N GLY A 110 -1.45 -6.26 -1.97
CA GLY A 110 -2.05 -6.96 -3.12
C GLY A 110 -3.54 -7.27 -2.96
N GLY A 111 -3.95 -7.71 -1.78
CA GLY A 111 -5.33 -8.12 -1.52
C GLY A 111 -6.34 -6.98 -1.67
N ASN A 112 -5.90 -5.71 -1.61
CA ASN A 112 -6.77 -4.54 -1.73
C ASN A 112 -7.19 -4.20 -3.17
N ALA A 113 -6.70 -4.92 -4.18
CA ALA A 113 -6.96 -4.66 -5.61
C ALA A 113 -8.44 -4.45 -6.02
N PRO A 114 -9.45 -5.13 -5.43
CA PRO A 114 -10.86 -4.89 -5.74
C PRO A 114 -11.33 -3.43 -5.58
N VAL A 115 -10.62 -2.62 -4.79
CA VAL A 115 -10.89 -1.17 -4.64
C VAL A 115 -10.85 -0.42 -5.96
N ALA A 116 -10.08 -0.87 -6.96
CA ALA A 116 -10.07 -0.25 -8.28
C ALA A 116 -11.45 -0.26 -8.95
N GLY A 117 -12.21 -1.35 -8.79
CA GLY A 117 -13.57 -1.48 -9.30
C GLY A 117 -14.55 -0.53 -8.59
N LEU A 118 -14.46 -0.48 -7.25
CA LEU A 118 -15.23 0.47 -6.44
C LEU A 118 -14.95 1.92 -6.86
N ILE A 119 -13.67 2.30 -6.98
CA ILE A 119 -13.29 3.66 -7.35
C ILE A 119 -13.89 4.01 -8.71
N ARG A 120 -13.81 3.10 -9.69
CA ARG A 120 -14.39 3.32 -11.01
C ARG A 120 -15.90 3.55 -10.96
N GLU A 121 -16.63 2.74 -10.20
CA GLU A 121 -18.08 2.95 -10.00
C GLU A 121 -18.34 4.30 -9.33
N TRP A 122 -17.61 4.61 -8.26
CA TRP A 122 -17.80 5.78 -7.42
C TRP A 122 -17.56 7.10 -8.15
N VAL A 123 -16.51 7.19 -8.98
CA VAL A 123 -16.23 8.41 -9.77
C VAL A 123 -17.23 8.63 -10.91
N CYS A 124 -17.93 7.59 -11.37
CA CYS A 124 -18.98 7.70 -12.37
C CYS A 124 -20.34 8.14 -11.78
N ALA A 125 -20.48 8.17 -10.45
CA ALA A 125 -21.69 8.65 -9.82
C ALA A 125 -21.94 10.14 -10.15
N PRO A 126 -23.19 10.56 -10.43
CA PRO A 126 -23.50 11.97 -10.67
C PRO A 126 -23.10 12.83 -9.46
N ARG A 127 -22.34 13.89 -9.72
CA ARG A 127 -21.89 14.88 -8.73
C ARG A 127 -21.91 16.27 -9.35
N ASP A 128 -22.20 17.29 -8.55
CA ASP A 128 -22.15 18.68 -9.00
C ASP A 128 -20.72 19.12 -9.35
N GLU A 129 -19.75 18.60 -8.61
CA GLU A 129 -18.32 18.84 -8.82
C GLU A 129 -17.60 17.53 -9.17
N ARG A 130 -16.68 17.61 -10.12
CA ARG A 130 -15.88 16.48 -10.57
C ARG A 130 -14.88 16.07 -9.48
N VAL A 131 -14.78 14.76 -9.22
CA VAL A 131 -13.76 14.19 -8.34
C VAL A 131 -12.93 13.16 -9.10
N GLU A 132 -11.63 13.25 -8.96
CA GLU A 132 -10.63 12.32 -9.46
C GLU A 132 -10.10 11.46 -8.33
N VAL A 133 -10.00 10.16 -8.58
CA VAL A 133 -9.40 9.23 -7.64
C VAL A 133 -8.39 8.37 -8.38
N LEU A 134 -7.14 8.43 -7.95
CA LEU A 134 -6.07 7.56 -8.41
C LEU A 134 -5.93 6.38 -7.45
N PHE A 135 -5.78 5.17 -7.98
CA PHE A 135 -5.44 3.99 -7.19
C PHE A 135 -4.10 3.46 -7.67
N HIS A 136 -3.11 3.43 -6.77
CA HIS A 136 -1.73 3.12 -7.13
C HIS A 136 -1.10 2.18 -6.10
N SER A 137 -0.82 0.96 -6.54
CA SER A 137 -0.04 -0.02 -5.78
C SER A 137 1.45 0.27 -5.94
N TRP A 138 2.07 0.92 -4.94
CA TRP A 138 3.44 1.43 -5.09
C TRP A 138 4.46 0.29 -5.30
N TYR A 139 4.30 -0.82 -4.60
CA TYR A 139 5.25 -1.94 -4.55
C TYR A 139 5.41 -2.70 -5.88
N ASN A 140 4.43 -2.61 -6.79
CA ASN A 140 4.48 -3.26 -8.10
C ASN A 140 4.28 -2.28 -9.28
N ALA A 141 4.40 -0.98 -9.00
CA ALA A 141 4.32 0.05 -10.02
C ALA A 141 5.51 -0.05 -10.99
N PRO A 142 5.36 0.37 -12.26
CA PRO A 142 6.37 0.17 -13.31
C PRO A 142 7.81 0.50 -12.93
N LYS A 143 8.09 1.66 -12.33
CA LYS A 143 9.47 2.04 -11.97
C LYS A 143 9.97 1.29 -10.75
N THR A 144 9.09 1.04 -9.78
CA THR A 144 9.42 0.22 -8.60
C THR A 144 9.77 -1.21 -9.00
N ALA A 145 8.95 -1.81 -9.87
CA ALA A 145 9.18 -3.14 -10.41
C ALA A 145 10.45 -3.20 -11.27
N GLU A 146 10.73 -2.18 -12.10
CA GLU A 146 11.98 -2.08 -12.88
C GLU A 146 13.21 -1.95 -11.97
N ALA A 147 13.12 -1.21 -10.87
CA ALA A 147 14.20 -1.12 -9.91
C ALA A 147 14.44 -2.47 -9.22
N ALA A 148 13.37 -3.16 -8.83
CA ALA A 148 13.45 -4.45 -8.14
C ALA A 148 13.99 -5.57 -9.06
N SER A 149 13.62 -5.59 -10.33
CA SER A 149 14.07 -6.61 -11.29
C SER A 149 15.58 -6.57 -11.60
N ARG A 150 16.27 -5.50 -11.20
CA ARG A 150 17.75 -5.43 -11.27
C ARG A 150 18.43 -6.40 -10.31
N PHE A 151 17.69 -6.86 -9.29
CA PHE A 151 18.21 -7.66 -8.20
C PHE A 151 17.68 -9.09 -8.24
N ASP A 152 16.38 -9.27 -8.41
CA ASP A 152 15.70 -10.57 -8.40
C ASP A 152 14.42 -10.54 -9.23
N ASP A 153 14.00 -11.69 -9.77
CA ASP A 153 12.76 -11.81 -10.54
C ASP A 153 11.67 -12.58 -9.76
N ASP A 154 12.03 -13.37 -8.75
CA ASP A 154 11.11 -14.17 -7.95
C ASP A 154 10.69 -13.41 -6.69
N GLN A 155 9.70 -12.53 -6.82
CA GLN A 155 9.23 -11.68 -5.73
C GLN A 155 7.75 -11.96 -5.43
N PHE A 156 7.43 -12.25 -4.17
CA PHE A 156 6.05 -12.46 -3.76
C PHE A 156 5.69 -11.79 -2.42
N HIS A 157 5.97 -12.42 -1.27
CA HIS A 157 5.38 -12.02 0.01
C HIS A 157 6.29 -12.37 1.19
N GLY A 158 6.43 -11.47 2.16
CA GLY A 158 7.23 -11.67 3.37
C GLY A 158 8.71 -11.94 3.11
N SER A 159 9.23 -11.49 1.96
CA SER A 159 10.61 -11.73 1.52
C SER A 159 11.32 -10.41 1.20
N TRP A 160 12.46 -10.46 0.51
CA TRP A 160 13.38 -9.31 0.43
C TRP A 160 12.74 -8.01 -0.05
N LEU A 161 11.78 -8.04 -0.99
CA LEU A 161 11.14 -6.83 -1.54
C LEU A 161 10.43 -5.99 -0.47
N GLU A 162 10.02 -6.62 0.64
CA GLU A 162 9.32 -5.99 1.75
C GLU A 162 10.23 -5.83 2.98
N ASN A 163 11.45 -6.37 2.94
CA ASN A 163 12.43 -6.42 4.03
C ASN A 163 13.31 -5.16 4.10
N PHE A 164 12.66 -4.02 4.26
CA PHE A 164 13.32 -2.75 4.52
C PHE A 164 13.79 -2.65 5.97
N ALA A 165 14.77 -1.79 6.24
CA ALA A 165 15.28 -1.55 7.59
C ALA A 165 14.17 -1.17 8.60
N TRP A 166 13.09 -0.53 8.14
CA TRP A 166 11.95 -0.11 8.96
C TRP A 166 10.78 -1.10 9.03
N THR A 167 10.88 -2.28 8.39
CA THR A 167 9.90 -3.38 8.53
C THR A 167 10.47 -4.56 9.32
N ARG A 168 11.79 -4.56 9.60
CA ARG A 168 12.46 -5.56 10.44
C ARG A 168 12.06 -5.41 11.91
N VAL A 169 11.81 -6.54 12.56
CA VAL A 169 11.48 -6.60 13.99
C VAL A 169 12.75 -6.82 14.82
N ALA A 170 12.92 -6.02 15.86
CA ALA A 170 14.06 -6.16 16.77
C ALA A 170 14.08 -7.57 17.40
N GLY A 171 15.20 -8.27 17.24
CA GLY A 171 15.39 -9.63 17.77
C GLY A 171 14.85 -10.75 16.89
N ALA A 172 14.22 -10.46 15.75
CA ALA A 172 13.90 -11.47 14.75
C ALA A 172 15.16 -11.82 13.93
N GLU A 173 15.52 -13.10 13.87
CA GLU A 173 16.60 -13.59 13.01
C GLU A 173 16.05 -13.90 11.62
N ILE A 174 16.55 -13.19 10.61
CA ILE A 174 16.16 -13.45 9.22
C ILE A 174 16.96 -14.68 8.71
N PRO A 175 16.30 -15.72 8.16
CA PRO A 175 17.01 -16.86 7.58
C PRO A 175 17.90 -16.47 6.39
N GLY A 176 18.98 -17.23 6.19
CA GLY A 176 19.72 -17.18 4.94
C GLY A 176 19.00 -17.95 3.82
N GLY A 177 19.37 -17.69 2.56
CA GLY A 177 18.82 -18.38 1.39
C GLY A 177 17.53 -17.75 0.88
N SER A 178 16.66 -18.58 0.30
CA SER A 178 15.44 -18.14 -0.40
C SER A 178 14.20 -18.87 0.11
N ALA A 179 13.10 -18.12 0.17
CA ALA A 179 11.77 -18.64 0.47
C ALA A 179 11.24 -19.50 -0.68
N PRO A 180 10.32 -20.45 -0.41
CA PRO A 180 9.71 -21.27 -1.45
C PRO A 180 8.93 -20.40 -2.45
N VAL A 181 9.01 -20.75 -3.74
CA VAL A 181 8.24 -20.10 -4.80
C VAL A 181 6.88 -20.79 -4.92
N LEU A 182 5.81 -20.05 -4.67
CA LEU A 182 4.44 -20.48 -4.95
C LEU A 182 4.00 -19.85 -6.29
N PRO A 183 3.67 -20.64 -7.33
CA PRO A 183 3.12 -20.09 -8.57
C PRO A 183 1.88 -19.26 -8.29
N ARG A 184 1.80 -18.05 -8.87
CA ARG A 184 0.66 -17.13 -8.64
C ARG A 184 -0.70 -17.77 -8.97
N SER A 185 -0.75 -18.59 -10.03
CA SER A 185 -1.95 -19.32 -10.41
C SER A 185 -2.45 -20.30 -9.34
N LEU A 186 -1.56 -20.80 -8.48
CA LEU A 186 -1.92 -21.65 -7.35
C LEU A 186 -2.27 -20.79 -6.12
N ALA A 187 -1.58 -19.68 -5.90
CA ALA A 187 -1.86 -18.76 -4.78
C ALA A 187 -3.33 -18.28 -4.77
N ASP A 188 -3.91 -18.04 -5.93
CA ASP A 188 -5.31 -17.62 -6.06
C ASP A 188 -6.34 -18.74 -5.75
N ASN A 189 -5.88 -19.99 -5.66
CA ASN A 189 -6.75 -21.18 -5.53
C ASN A 189 -6.55 -21.95 -4.21
N VAL A 190 -5.71 -21.46 -3.29
CA VAL A 190 -5.49 -22.10 -1.99
C VAL A 190 -6.31 -21.45 -0.89
N THR A 191 -6.82 -22.26 0.03
CA THR A 191 -7.43 -21.79 1.27
C THR A 191 -6.38 -21.23 2.22
N ALA A 192 -6.80 -20.48 3.23
CA ALA A 192 -5.88 -19.95 4.26
C ALA A 192 -5.10 -21.06 4.98
N ARG A 193 -5.73 -22.23 5.18
CA ARG A 193 -5.10 -23.40 5.77
C ARG A 193 -4.04 -23.99 4.84
N GLU A 194 -4.36 -24.20 3.57
CA GLU A 194 -3.41 -24.71 2.58
C GLU A 194 -2.24 -23.73 2.39
N MET A 195 -2.52 -22.41 2.42
CA MET A 195 -1.48 -21.38 2.41
C MET A 195 -0.53 -21.55 3.59
N ARG A 196 -1.04 -21.82 4.80
CA ARG A 196 -0.22 -22.09 5.99
C ARG A 196 0.59 -23.37 5.91
N GLU A 197 0.05 -24.39 5.24
CA GLU A 197 0.75 -25.66 5.03
C GLU A 197 1.86 -25.53 3.96
N LEU A 198 1.64 -24.72 2.92
CA LEU A 198 2.59 -24.47 1.82
C LEU A 198 3.71 -23.48 2.19
N SER A 199 3.43 -22.52 3.07
CA SER A 199 4.41 -21.55 3.57
C SER A 199 4.38 -21.53 5.11
N PRO A 200 4.97 -22.51 5.80
CA PRO A 200 4.88 -22.61 7.26
C PRO A 200 5.44 -21.39 8.01
N ASP A 201 6.47 -20.76 7.45
CA ASP A 201 7.09 -19.54 7.95
C ASP A 201 6.49 -18.26 7.39
N GLY A 202 5.59 -18.34 6.41
CA GLY A 202 4.84 -17.22 5.85
C GLY A 202 5.56 -16.44 4.73
N SER A 203 6.84 -16.72 4.47
CA SER A 203 7.58 -16.11 3.38
C SER A 203 7.40 -16.89 2.07
N LEU A 204 7.32 -16.16 0.96
CA LEU A 204 7.09 -16.68 -0.38
C LEU A 204 7.94 -15.90 -1.39
N GLY A 205 8.69 -16.63 -2.20
CA GLY A 205 9.45 -16.11 -3.35
C GLY A 205 10.71 -15.34 -2.98
N GLY A 206 11.83 -15.72 -3.62
CA GLY A 206 13.08 -14.95 -3.59
C GLY A 206 13.85 -15.06 -2.28
N ALA A 207 14.96 -14.31 -2.19
CA ALA A 207 15.76 -14.24 -0.97
C ALA A 207 14.94 -13.69 0.21
N TYR A 208 15.22 -14.14 1.44
CA TYR A 208 14.59 -13.55 2.64
C TYR A 208 15.00 -12.09 2.87
N GLN A 209 16.23 -11.73 2.47
CA GLN A 209 16.80 -10.41 2.68
C GLN A 209 17.81 -10.07 1.59
N ARG A 210 17.90 -8.77 1.27
CA ARG A 210 19.00 -8.16 0.52
C ARG A 210 19.68 -7.06 1.33
N SER A 211 20.75 -6.50 0.78
CA SER A 211 21.45 -5.40 1.42
C SER A 211 20.56 -4.16 1.51
N ASP A 212 20.76 -3.33 2.53
CA ASP A 212 19.98 -2.08 2.66
C ASP A 212 20.24 -1.12 1.50
N GLU A 213 21.40 -1.22 0.85
CA GLU A 213 21.73 -0.47 -0.37
C GLU A 213 20.84 -0.89 -1.54
N ASP A 214 20.69 -2.20 -1.78
CA ASP A 214 19.77 -2.72 -2.81
C ASP A 214 18.32 -2.29 -2.52
N MET A 215 17.91 -2.39 -1.25
CA MET A 215 16.56 -1.99 -0.81
C MET A 215 16.32 -0.49 -1.03
N GLN A 216 17.32 0.34 -0.80
CA GLN A 216 17.19 1.79 -0.99
C GLN A 216 16.95 2.15 -2.46
N VAL A 217 17.56 1.42 -3.41
CA VAL A 217 17.32 1.63 -4.85
C VAL A 217 15.84 1.41 -5.21
N VAL A 218 15.23 0.36 -4.66
CA VAL A 218 13.80 0.06 -4.88
C VAL A 218 12.92 1.12 -4.20
N TRP A 219 13.27 1.50 -2.97
CA TRP A 219 12.52 2.52 -2.23
C TRP A 219 12.51 3.86 -2.94
N ASP A 220 13.68 4.34 -3.38
CA ASP A 220 13.82 5.62 -4.06
C ASP A 220 13.01 5.66 -5.36
N ALA A 221 12.97 4.54 -6.09
CA ALA A 221 12.15 4.40 -7.29
C ALA A 221 10.65 4.52 -6.97
N GLY A 222 10.18 3.83 -5.92
CA GLY A 222 8.79 3.89 -5.47
C GLY A 222 8.37 5.28 -4.98
N VAL A 223 9.19 5.93 -4.16
CA VAL A 223 8.93 7.31 -3.70
C VAL A 223 8.88 8.27 -4.90
N ALA A 224 9.81 8.15 -5.85
CA ALA A 224 9.83 9.00 -7.03
C ALA A 224 8.61 8.78 -7.94
N GLU A 225 8.16 7.53 -8.09
CA GLU A 225 6.99 7.17 -8.89
C GLU A 225 5.68 7.68 -8.27
N VAL A 226 5.50 7.50 -6.96
CA VAL A 226 4.36 8.06 -6.23
C VAL A 226 4.38 9.59 -6.31
N ARG A 227 5.55 10.24 -6.19
CA ARG A 227 5.66 11.70 -6.32
C ARG A 227 5.24 12.18 -7.71
N GLU A 228 5.72 11.52 -8.76
CA GLU A 228 5.32 11.87 -10.13
C GLU A 228 3.81 11.68 -10.34
N LEU A 229 3.22 10.64 -9.78
CA LEU A 229 1.77 10.44 -9.81
C LEU A 229 1.02 11.61 -9.14
N LEU A 230 1.49 12.08 -7.98
CA LEU A 230 0.87 13.21 -7.26
C LEU A 230 1.02 14.54 -8.00
N GLU A 231 2.08 14.71 -8.79
CA GLU A 231 2.29 15.88 -9.65
C GLU A 231 1.46 15.82 -10.93
N LYS A 232 1.47 14.66 -11.60
CA LYS A 232 1.06 14.55 -13.02
C LYS A 232 -0.06 13.55 -13.31
N GLY A 233 -0.63 12.91 -12.29
CA GLY A 233 -1.65 11.87 -12.47
C GLY A 233 -3.06 12.39 -12.77
N TRP A 234 -3.26 13.71 -12.79
CA TRP A 234 -4.57 14.37 -12.88
C TRP A 234 -4.90 14.79 -14.31
N LEU A 235 -6.18 14.79 -14.71
CA LEU A 235 -6.59 15.14 -16.08
C LEU A 235 -6.30 16.60 -16.46
N ASP A 236 -6.42 17.52 -15.50
CA ASP A 236 -6.27 18.95 -15.73
C ASP A 236 -4.86 19.41 -15.27
N GLN A 237 -3.93 19.51 -16.23
CA GLN A 237 -2.58 20.09 -16.07
C GLN A 237 -2.36 21.23 -17.05
#